data_AF-A0A1V4I7E7-F1
#
_entry.id   AF-A0A1V4I7E7-F1
#
_cell.length_a   1.000
_cell.length_b   1.000
_cell.length_c   1.000
_cell.angle_alpha   90.00
_cell.angle_beta   90.00
_cell.angle_gamma   90.00
#
_symmetry.space_group_name_H-M   'P 1'
#
loop_
_entity.id
_entity.type
_entity.pdbx_description
1 polymer ?
#
loop_
_entity_poly.entity_id
_entity_poly.type
_entity_poly.pdbx_seq_one_letter_code
_entity_poly.pdbx_strand_id
1 'polypeptide(L)'
;MLTVEKALGIYTDKLNSNEKIDLTFFEKKLTKEDYKEFLELIEFVKLAKSTQTNNSFDKMFSKIDKFKNECYEEQLPNASGFRKNKGADAKEAMDNLEKLFKEEFGDDE
;
A
#
# COMPACT_ATOMS: atom_id res chain seq x y z
N MET A 1 -24.54 9.48 -23.81
CA MET A 1 -24.29 8.65 -22.61
C MET A 1 -22.88 8.92 -22.13
N LEU A 2 -22.64 8.77 -20.83
CA LEU A 2 -21.29 8.76 -20.25
C LEU A 2 -20.60 7.43 -20.62
N THR A 3 -19.27 7.43 -20.66
CA THR A 3 -18.48 6.21 -20.64
C THR A 3 -18.28 5.75 -19.19
N VAL A 4 -18.04 4.45 -18.99
CA VAL A 4 -17.75 3.87 -17.66
C VAL A 4 -16.58 4.60 -16.98
N GLU A 5 -15.49 4.88 -17.71
CA GLU A 5 -14.34 5.64 -17.19
C GLU A 5 -14.71 7.03 -16.67
N LYS A 6 -15.50 7.81 -17.43
CA LYS A 6 -15.94 9.13 -16.98
C LYS A 6 -16.88 9.05 -15.77
N ALA A 7 -17.73 8.03 -15.73
CA ALA A 7 -18.60 7.79 -14.58
C ALA A 7 -17.78 7.46 -13.31
N LEU A 8 -16.75 6.62 -13.44
CA LEU A 8 -15.84 6.30 -12.34
C LEU A 8 -15.03 7.51 -11.87
N GLY A 9 -14.57 8.36 -12.79
CA GLY A 9 -13.92 9.63 -12.45
C GLY A 9 -14.83 10.51 -11.58
N ILE A 10 -16.05 10.79 -12.06
CA ILE A 10 -17.04 11.61 -11.33
C ILE A 10 -17.37 10.98 -9.96
N TYR A 11 -17.54 9.66 -9.91
CA TYR A 11 -17.81 8.94 -8.66
C TYR A 11 -16.66 9.11 -7.66
N THR A 12 -15.42 8.91 -8.13
CA THR A 12 -14.21 9.00 -7.30
C THR A 12 -13.98 10.43 -6.81
N ASP A 13 -14.21 11.44 -7.65
CA ASP A 13 -14.09 12.86 -7.27
C ASP A 13 -15.10 13.23 -6.18
N LYS A 14 -16.36 12.80 -6.32
CA LYS A 14 -17.40 13.00 -5.30
C LYS A 14 -17.07 12.27 -4.00
N LEU A 15 -16.58 11.03 -4.11
CA LEU A 15 -16.16 10.23 -2.95
C LEU A 15 -15.00 10.91 -2.21
N ASN A 16 -14.01 11.44 -2.93
CA ASN A 16 -12.88 12.16 -2.33
C ASN A 16 -13.27 13.51 -1.73
N SER A 17 -14.28 14.16 -2.28
CA SER A 17 -14.81 15.45 -1.79
C SER A 17 -15.84 15.28 -0.68
N ASN A 18 -16.09 14.04 -0.22
CA ASN A 18 -17.11 13.70 0.77
C ASN A 18 -18.53 14.20 0.39
N GLU A 19 -18.80 14.31 -0.91
CA GLU A 19 -20.09 14.72 -1.43
C GLU A 19 -21.09 13.54 -1.43
N LYS A 20 -22.38 13.86 -1.32
CA LYS A 20 -23.44 12.85 -1.45
C LYS A 20 -23.45 12.29 -2.87
N ILE A 21 -23.25 10.98 -2.99
CA ILE A 21 -23.27 10.28 -4.27
C ILE A 21 -24.70 9.80 -4.58
N ASP A 22 -25.27 10.27 -5.68
CA ASP A 22 -26.55 9.82 -6.21
C ASP A 22 -26.32 8.80 -7.34
N LEU A 23 -26.63 7.53 -7.08
CA LEU A 23 -26.48 6.46 -8.06
C LEU A 23 -27.48 6.57 -9.22
N THR A 24 -28.63 7.22 -9.00
CA THR A 24 -29.65 7.40 -10.05
C THR A 24 -29.18 8.33 -11.17
N PHE A 25 -28.24 9.24 -10.87
CA PHE A 25 -27.56 10.04 -11.89
C PHE A 25 -26.79 9.16 -12.88
N PHE A 26 -26.08 8.15 -12.39
CA PHE A 26 -25.27 7.26 -13.23
C PHE A 26 -26.13 6.29 -14.01
N GLU A 27 -27.19 5.75 -13.40
CA GLU A 27 -28.19 4.89 -14.05
C GLU A 27 -28.83 5.58 -15.27
N LYS A 28 -29.13 6.88 -15.18
CA LYS A 28 -29.71 7.66 -16.29
C LYS A 28 -28.71 8.05 -17.39
N LYS A 29 -27.40 7.95 -17.12
CA LYS A 29 -26.35 8.46 -18.02
C LYS A 29 -25.56 7.36 -18.71
N LEU A 30 -25.59 6.13 -18.19
CA LEU A 30 -24.93 4.95 -18.74
C LEU A 30 -25.93 4.07 -19.50
N THR A 31 -25.44 3.17 -20.35
CA THR A 31 -26.25 2.05 -20.82
C THR A 31 -26.52 1.09 -19.65
N LYS A 32 -27.43 0.14 -19.83
CA LYS A 32 -27.74 -0.85 -18.79
C LYS A 32 -26.52 -1.74 -18.51
N GLU A 33 -25.81 -2.13 -19.56
CA GLU A 33 -24.58 -2.91 -19.49
C GLU A 33 -23.47 -2.13 -18.78
N ASP A 34 -23.22 -0.88 -19.22
CA ASP A 34 -22.20 -0.01 -18.62
C ASP A 34 -22.52 0.33 -17.16
N TYR A 35 -23.80 0.48 -16.80
CA TYR A 35 -24.20 0.74 -15.41
C TYR A 35 -23.92 -0.47 -14.51
N LYS A 36 -24.11 -1.68 -15.02
CA LYS A 36 -23.77 -2.91 -14.28
C LYS A 36 -22.26 -2.99 -14.05
N GLU A 37 -21.47 -2.77 -15.09
CA GLU A 37 -20.00 -2.74 -14.99
C GLU A 37 -19.53 -1.65 -14.01
N PHE A 38 -20.10 -0.45 -14.11
CA PHE A 38 -19.83 0.65 -13.19
C PHE A 38 -20.09 0.27 -11.72
N LEU A 39 -21.21 -0.39 -11.41
CA LEU A 39 -21.53 -0.83 -10.05
C LEU A 39 -20.52 -1.84 -9.50
N GLU A 40 -20.00 -2.73 -10.33
CA GLU A 40 -18.93 -3.66 -9.93
C GLU A 40 -17.63 -2.90 -9.65
N LEU A 41 -17.28 -1.92 -10.50
CA LEU A 41 -16.04 -1.16 -10.39
C LEU A 41 -16.00 -0.18 -9.20
N ILE A 42 -17.13 0.41 -8.80
CA ILE A 42 -17.15 1.33 -7.64
C ILE A 42 -16.84 0.62 -6.30
N GLU A 43 -17.07 -0.69 -6.18
CA GLU A 43 -16.71 -1.45 -4.98
C GLU A 43 -15.18 -1.51 -4.80
N PHE A 44 -14.43 -1.65 -5.90
CA PHE A 44 -12.97 -1.57 -5.87
C PHE A 44 -12.48 -0.16 -5.52
N VAL A 45 -13.16 0.89 -6.00
CA VAL A 45 -12.86 2.29 -5.64
C VAL A 45 -13.06 2.52 -4.14
N LYS A 46 -14.17 2.03 -3.57
CA LYS A 46 -14.43 2.09 -2.12
C LYS A 46 -13.38 1.33 -1.32
N LEU A 47 -12.99 0.15 -1.79
CA LEU A 47 -11.99 -0.69 -1.13
C LEU A 47 -10.59 -0.07 -1.19
N ALA A 48 -10.20 0.50 -2.32
CA ALA A 48 -8.98 1.28 -2.47
C ALA A 48 -8.97 2.51 -1.56
N LYS A 49 -10.13 3.16 -1.37
CA LYS A 49 -10.26 4.30 -0.45
C LYS A 49 -10.19 3.88 1.02
N SER A 50 -10.81 2.76 1.39
CA SER A 50 -10.77 2.24 2.76
C SER A 50 -9.40 1.66 3.16
N THR A 51 -8.58 1.30 2.17
CA THR A 51 -7.20 0.85 2.36
C THR A 51 -6.17 1.98 2.41
N GLN A 52 -6.57 3.25 2.27
CA GLN A 52 -5.74 4.38 2.71
C GLN A 52 -5.62 4.33 4.25
N THR A 53 -4.61 3.57 4.71
CA THR A 53 -4.11 3.46 6.09
C THR A 53 -5.18 3.55 7.17
N ASN A 54 -5.83 2.41 7.43
CA ASN A 54 -6.57 2.26 8.67
C ASN A 54 -5.57 2.44 9.84
N ASN A 55 -5.82 3.43 10.70
CA ASN A 55 -5.07 3.64 11.95
C ASN A 55 -4.84 2.35 12.76
N SER A 56 -5.72 1.35 12.63
CA SER A 56 -5.55 0.01 13.23
C SER A 56 -4.42 -0.79 12.60
N PHE A 57 -4.28 -0.77 11.27
CA PHE A 57 -3.18 -1.44 10.56
C PHE A 57 -1.85 -0.79 10.91
N ASP A 58 -1.78 0.54 10.88
CA ASP A 58 -0.57 1.29 11.28
C ASP A 58 -0.25 1.10 12.76
N LYS A 59 -1.25 1.07 13.65
CA LYS A 59 -1.05 0.77 15.07
C LYS A 59 -0.55 -0.65 15.29
N MET A 60 -1.05 -1.62 14.52
CA MET A 60 -0.62 -3.01 14.61
C MET A 60 0.84 -3.15 14.16
N PHE A 61 1.20 -2.59 13.01
CA PHE A 61 2.57 -2.58 12.53
C PHE A 61 3.51 -1.80 13.45
N SER A 62 3.07 -0.65 13.99
CA SER A 62 3.85 0.12 14.96
C SER A 62 4.11 -0.67 16.25
N LYS A 63 3.14 -1.48 16.71
CA LYS A 63 3.33 -2.36 17.88
C LYS A 63 4.30 -3.49 17.57
N ILE A 64 4.20 -4.10 16.39
CA ILE A 64 5.12 -5.14 15.93
C ILE A 64 6.53 -4.57 15.82
N ASP A 65 6.70 -3.40 15.22
CA ASP A 65 7.99 -2.71 15.11
C ASP A 65 8.55 -2.32 16.48
N LYS A 66 7.71 -1.84 17.40
CA LYS A 66 8.12 -1.54 18.77
C LYS A 66 8.61 -2.78 19.50
N PHE A 67 7.85 -3.88 19.48
CA PHE A 67 8.26 -5.14 20.10
C PHE A 67 9.55 -5.70 19.48
N LYS A 68 9.65 -5.64 18.15
CA LYS A 68 10.85 -6.05 17.42
C LYS A 68 12.07 -5.24 17.86
N ASN A 69 11.94 -3.92 17.98
CA ASN A 69 13.01 -3.05 18.44
C ASN A 69 13.35 -3.31 19.91
N GLU A 70 12.38 -3.56 20.78
CA GLU A 70 12.63 -3.86 22.21
C GLU A 70 13.34 -5.21 22.42
N CYS A 71 13.03 -6.22 21.61
CA CYS A 71 13.58 -7.57 21.80
C CYS A 71 14.88 -7.82 21.02
N TYR A 72 15.09 -7.12 19.90
CA TYR A 72 16.16 -7.43 18.96
C TYR A 72 16.99 -6.18 18.57
N GLU A 73 16.99 -5.12 19.40
CA GLU A 73 17.67 -3.83 19.12
C GLU A 73 19.11 -4.00 18.64
N GLU A 74 19.87 -4.87 19.30
CA GLU A 74 21.29 -5.12 19.03
C GLU A 74 21.53 -5.97 17.76
N GLN A 75 20.55 -6.79 17.35
CA GLN A 75 20.67 -7.70 16.21
C GLN A 75 20.05 -7.11 14.92
N LEU A 76 19.14 -6.14 15.05
CA LEU A 76 18.50 -5.47 13.93
C LEU A 76 19.46 -4.82 12.91
N PRO A 77 20.59 -4.20 13.32
CA PRO A 77 21.56 -3.64 12.38
C PRO A 77 22.21 -4.67 11.45
N ASN A 78 22.24 -5.93 11.86
CA ASN A 78 22.94 -7.01 11.15
C ASN A 78 21.98 -7.94 10.38
N ALA A 79 20.66 -7.74 10.48
CA ALA A 79 19.68 -8.58 9.81
C ALA A 79 19.43 -8.13 8.36
N SER A 80 19.53 -9.08 7.42
CA SER A 80 19.42 -8.85 5.97
C SER A 80 17.99 -8.50 5.56
N GLY A 81 17.67 -7.20 5.59
CA GLY A 81 16.36 -6.71 5.14
C GLY A 81 15.85 -5.46 5.85
N PHE A 82 16.52 -5.00 6.91
CA PHE A 82 16.08 -3.78 7.58
C PHE A 82 16.66 -2.55 6.89
N ARG A 83 15.77 -1.70 6.37
CA ARG A 83 16.08 -0.30 6.10
C ARG A 83 16.55 0.29 7.44
N LYS A 84 17.86 0.38 7.65
CA LYS A 84 18.44 1.15 8.76
C LYS A 84 17.74 2.52 8.78
N ASN A 85 17.52 3.06 9.98
CA ASN A 85 16.91 4.37 10.23
C ASN A 85 17.30 5.40 9.15
N LYS A 86 16.33 6.23 8.72
CA LYS A 86 16.51 7.29 7.71
C LYS A 86 17.88 7.96 7.87
N GLY A 87 18.82 7.66 6.96
CA GLY A 87 20.18 8.19 6.99
C GLY A 87 21.32 7.17 6.88
N ALA A 88 21.05 5.86 6.84
CA ALA A 88 22.10 4.89 6.56
C ALA A 88 22.59 4.97 5.12
N ASP A 89 23.91 4.98 4.95
CA ASP A 89 24.56 4.97 3.66
C ASP A 89 24.24 3.65 2.94
N ALA A 90 23.57 3.75 1.79
CA ALA A 90 23.20 2.61 0.97
C ALA A 90 24.42 1.77 0.59
N LYS A 91 25.60 2.40 0.48
CA LYS A 91 26.85 1.71 0.20
C LYS A 91 27.30 0.84 1.37
N GLU A 92 27.26 1.35 2.59
CA GLU A 92 27.60 0.60 3.80
C GLU A 92 26.66 -0.60 4.00
N ALA A 93 25.37 -0.45 3.66
CA ALA A 93 24.41 -1.55 3.72
C ALA A 93 24.72 -2.65 2.67
N MET A 94 25.08 -2.26 1.45
CA MET A 94 25.48 -3.22 0.41
C MET A 94 26.79 -3.93 0.75
N ASP A 95 27.79 -3.21 1.25
CA ASP A 95 29.09 -3.81 1.63
C ASP A 95 28.92 -4.85 2.75
N ASN A 96 28.05 -4.58 3.73
CA ASN A 96 27.74 -5.54 4.80
C ASN A 96 26.96 -6.77 4.29
N LEU A 97 26.02 -6.57 3.35
CA LEU A 97 25.28 -7.67 2.72
C LEU A 97 26.22 -8.57 1.91
N GLU A 98 27.13 -7.99 1.11
CA GLU A 98 28.08 -8.77 0.32
C GLU A 98 29.06 -9.54 1.22
N LYS A 99 29.46 -8.94 2.36
CA LYS A 99 30.28 -9.62 3.36
C LYS A 99 29.55 -10.82 3.98
N LEU A 100 28.31 -10.64 4.44
CA LEU A 100 27.50 -11.74 4.99
C LEU A 100 27.30 -12.86 3.96
N PHE A 101 27.04 -12.49 2.71
CA PHE A 101 26.87 -13.46 1.63
C PHE A 101 28.15 -14.24 1.33
N LYS A 102 29.32 -13.59 1.37
CA LYS A 102 30.62 -14.27 1.26
C LYS A 102 30.94 -15.14 2.47
N GLU A 103 30.54 -14.75 3.68
CA GLU A 103 30.73 -15.56 4.89
C GLU A 103 29.84 -16.82 4.88
N GLU A 104 28.62 -16.75 4.34
CA GLU A 104 27.69 -17.90 4.30
C GLU A 104 27.81 -18.76 3.03
N PHE A 105 28.17 -18.16 1.89
CA PHE A 105 28.13 -18.79 0.56
C PHE A 105 29.41 -18.60 -0.25
N GLY A 106 30.43 -17.95 0.31
CA GLY A 106 31.76 -17.95 -0.30
C GLY A 106 32.35 -19.33 -0.12
N ASP A 107 32.50 -20.06 -1.22
CA ASP A 107 33.21 -21.33 -1.20
C ASP A 107 34.61 -21.11 -0.59
N ASP A 108 34.93 -21.91 0.43
CA ASP A 108 36.31 -22.12 0.88
C ASP A 108 37.09 -22.67 -0.31
N GLU A 109 37.91 -21.83 -0.98
CA GLU A 109 38.99 -22.31 -1.85
C GLU A 109 40.10 -22.99 -1.03
#